data_AF-A0A8D2IX02-F1
#
_entry.id   AF-A0A8D2IX02-F1
#
_cell.length_a   1.000
_cell.length_b   1.000
_cell.length_c   1.000
_cell.angle_alpha   90.00
_cell.angle_beta   90.00
_cell.angle_gamma   90.00
#
_symmetry.space_group_name_H-M   'P 1'
#
loop_
_entity.id
_entity.type
_entity.pdbx_description
1 polymer ?
#
loop_
_entity_poly.entity_id
_entity_poly.type
_entity_poly.pdbx_seq_one_letter_code
_entity_poly.pdbx_strand_id
1 'polypeptide(L)'
;MKKKSYDIKSGIMQKLTPPVLFLLLVVLLVNLVLYQFFSNVYFSYDQANIEPNSCSHGYFRLGILKNCLPWLSCEAMKREVRKLKLVGEGAVKRGSRQLTSFSSSILSPQQQPCEVFLSEWKENKVALSQLTKPQLEEDFIHGLQMLKSLQSKYVVKLFGYCEEEFMVLTEYHPFGSLNNLNDILNLPKYKNSNTWYNRFLLAIDYVSIIHYLHNSPLGTFVMCDSSDLDKVLSQYLLTSSFHVVVNDLDALPLVNKSAGQLIKCGHQELQGNFVAPEQLWPYGKTTPFADSLMPPYDEMTDIWKIPDVSNFLLGEVDGSDLVRFHLFDIHVACKKSPAERPSAQMVLDTYRKILASLVRESVMPRTKDML
;
A
#
# COMPACT_ATOMS: atom_id res chain seq x y z
N MET A 1 21.17 -66.81 55.73
CA MET A 1 20.10 -66.71 54.71
C MET A 1 20.04 -65.28 54.21
N LYS A 2 20.22 -65.07 52.90
CA LYS A 2 20.17 -63.75 52.24
C LYS A 2 18.71 -63.34 52.01
N LYS A 3 18.39 -62.06 52.22
CA LYS A 3 17.52 -61.30 51.32
C LYS A 3 17.97 -59.84 51.31
N LYS A 4 18.78 -59.48 50.30
CA LYS A 4 19.04 -58.09 49.91
C LYS A 4 17.79 -57.59 49.20
N SER A 5 17.09 -56.62 49.78
CA SER A 5 16.22 -55.70 49.05
C SER A 5 16.89 -54.34 49.14
N TYR A 6 17.68 -53.99 48.13
CA TYR A 6 18.28 -52.66 47.99
C TYR A 6 18.07 -52.21 46.55
N ASP A 7 16.98 -51.46 46.42
CA ASP A 7 16.86 -50.20 45.68
C ASP A 7 17.41 -50.14 44.25
N ILE A 8 16.64 -50.68 43.30
CA ILE A 8 16.85 -50.55 41.85
C ILE A 8 16.27 -49.21 41.31
N LYS A 9 15.42 -48.51 42.08
CA LYS A 9 14.76 -47.27 41.61
C LYS A 9 15.68 -46.05 41.66
N SER A 10 16.57 -45.95 42.64
CA SER A 10 17.50 -44.83 42.79
C SER A 10 18.55 -44.72 41.66
N GLY A 11 19.08 -45.86 41.19
CA GLY A 11 20.15 -45.89 40.19
C GLY A 11 19.74 -45.56 38.75
N ILE A 12 18.45 -45.72 38.41
CA ILE A 12 17.93 -45.39 37.07
C ILE A 12 17.63 -43.89 36.96
N MET A 13 17.12 -43.26 38.04
CA MET A 13 16.83 -41.83 38.10
C MET A 13 18.11 -40.96 38.06
N GLN A 14 19.24 -41.44 38.59
CA GLN A 14 20.53 -40.74 38.52
C GLN A 14 21.27 -40.90 37.18
N LYS A 15 20.96 -41.93 36.38
CA LYS A 15 21.59 -42.13 35.05
C LYS A 15 20.84 -41.48 33.89
N LEU A 16 19.53 -41.23 34.03
CA LEU A 16 18.74 -40.53 33.01
C LEU A 16 18.78 -39.00 33.14
N THR A 17 19.18 -38.46 34.29
CA THR A 17 19.22 -37.01 34.53
C THR A 17 20.24 -36.27 33.65
N PRO A 18 21.50 -36.73 33.47
CA PRO A 18 22.45 -36.06 32.58
C PRO A 18 22.02 -36.02 31.10
N PRO A 19 21.57 -37.14 30.47
CA PRO A 19 21.18 -37.11 29.06
C PRO A 19 19.88 -36.35 28.82
N VAL A 20 18.93 -36.36 29.76
CA VAL A 20 17.69 -35.56 29.64
C VAL A 20 17.99 -34.06 29.78
N LEU A 21 18.86 -33.66 30.70
CA LEU A 21 19.29 -32.26 30.83
C LEU A 21 20.03 -31.78 29.58
N PHE A 22 20.88 -32.64 29.02
CA PHE A 22 21.58 -32.37 27.76
C PHE A 22 20.60 -32.22 26.59
N LEU A 23 19.59 -33.09 26.48
CA LEU A 23 18.56 -32.99 25.44
C LEU A 23 17.75 -31.70 25.56
N LEU A 24 17.35 -31.31 26.78
CA LEU A 24 16.64 -30.05 27.04
C LEU A 24 17.51 -28.83 26.70
N LEU A 25 18.81 -28.88 27.01
CA LEU A 25 19.76 -27.82 26.65
C LEU A 25 19.88 -27.71 25.11
N VAL A 26 19.96 -28.84 24.40
CA VAL A 26 20.00 -28.86 22.93
C VAL A 26 18.71 -28.30 22.34
N VAL A 27 17.54 -28.65 22.86
CA VAL A 27 16.24 -28.11 22.41
C VAL A 27 16.15 -26.60 22.68
N LEU A 28 16.65 -26.13 23.83
CA LEU A 28 16.73 -24.70 24.15
C LEU A 28 17.67 -23.96 23.19
N LEU A 29 18.83 -24.53 22.88
CA LEU A 29 19.80 -23.96 21.94
C LEU A 29 19.24 -23.93 20.52
N VAL A 30 18.58 -25.00 20.06
CA VAL A 30 17.91 -25.02 18.76
C VAL A 30 16.79 -24.00 18.70
N ASN A 31 15.96 -23.88 19.75
CA ASN A 31 14.93 -22.83 19.80
C ASN A 31 15.52 -21.43 19.87
N LEU A 32 16.64 -21.22 20.55
CA LEU A 32 17.34 -19.93 20.58
C LEU A 32 17.91 -19.58 19.21
N VAL A 33 18.53 -20.55 18.52
CA VAL A 33 19.04 -20.39 17.15
C VAL A 33 17.90 -20.15 16.18
N LEU A 34 16.77 -20.86 16.29
CA LEU A 34 15.57 -20.61 15.49
C LEU A 34 14.98 -19.24 15.81
N TYR A 35 14.90 -18.82 17.08
CA TYR A 35 14.44 -17.49 17.46
C TYR A 35 15.34 -16.39 16.91
N GLN A 36 16.67 -16.57 17.00
CA GLN A 36 17.64 -15.66 16.39
C GLN A 36 17.55 -15.69 14.87
N PHE A 37 17.32 -16.84 14.24
CA PHE A 37 17.13 -16.97 12.81
C PHE A 37 15.85 -16.29 12.35
N PHE A 38 14.71 -16.53 13.01
CA PHE A 38 13.45 -15.85 12.72
C PHE A 38 13.52 -14.36 13.04
N SER A 39 14.15 -13.95 14.13
CA SER A 39 14.41 -12.54 14.45
C SER A 39 15.32 -11.90 13.42
N ASN A 40 16.33 -12.61 12.91
CA ASN A 40 17.21 -12.13 11.84
C ASN A 40 16.54 -12.15 10.47
N VAL A 41 15.61 -13.09 10.19
CA VAL A 41 14.79 -13.10 8.98
C VAL A 41 13.76 -11.98 9.04
N TYR A 42 13.22 -11.66 10.22
CA TYR A 42 12.30 -10.55 10.43
C TYR A 42 13.03 -9.20 10.38
N PHE A 43 14.21 -9.12 10.99
CA PHE A 43 15.12 -7.98 10.85
C PHE A 43 15.66 -7.87 9.42
N SER A 44 15.85 -8.98 8.71
CA SER A 44 16.16 -9.01 7.27
C SER A 44 14.94 -8.72 6.41
N TYR A 45 13.70 -8.86 6.89
CA TYR A 45 12.50 -8.42 6.19
C TYR A 45 12.34 -6.90 6.35
N ASP A 46 12.64 -6.36 7.52
CA ASP A 46 12.77 -4.91 7.75
C ASP A 46 14.01 -4.33 7.03
N GLN A 47 15.16 -5.01 7.00
CA GLN A 47 16.37 -4.58 6.30
C GLN A 47 16.35 -4.86 4.79
N ALA A 48 15.67 -5.89 4.30
CA ALA A 48 15.40 -6.04 2.86
C ALA A 48 14.47 -4.94 2.37
N ASN A 49 13.71 -4.32 3.29
CA ASN A 49 12.92 -3.11 3.05
C ASN A 49 13.68 -1.79 3.31
N ILE A 50 14.91 -1.84 3.82
CA ILE A 50 15.87 -0.74 3.79
C ILE A 50 16.86 -1.08 2.67
N GLU A 51 16.44 -0.89 1.42
CA GLU A 51 17.34 -1.06 0.30
C GLU A 51 18.52 -0.06 0.43
N PRO A 52 19.79 -0.51 0.44
CA PRO A 52 20.98 0.33 0.24
C PRO A 52 21.06 0.89 -1.20
N ASN A 53 19.93 0.92 -1.91
CA ASN A 53 19.82 0.73 -3.33
C ASN A 53 18.86 1.75 -3.98
N SER A 54 18.54 2.84 -3.28
CA SER A 54 17.80 3.95 -3.86
C SER A 54 18.71 4.69 -4.87
N CYS A 55 18.20 4.90 -6.07
CA CYS A 55 18.84 5.81 -7.01
C CYS A 55 18.66 7.24 -6.52
N SER A 56 19.64 8.11 -6.76
CA SER A 56 19.51 9.54 -6.51
C SER A 56 18.34 10.12 -7.32
N HIS A 57 17.75 11.22 -6.85
CA HIS A 57 16.70 11.93 -7.58
C HIS A 57 17.11 12.20 -9.04
N GLY A 58 16.21 11.97 -9.99
CA GLY A 58 16.50 12.05 -11.42
C GLY A 58 17.04 10.77 -12.04
N TYR A 59 17.22 9.71 -11.26
CA TYR A 59 17.72 8.41 -11.72
C TYR A 59 16.79 7.27 -11.34
N PHE A 60 16.86 6.17 -12.09
CA PHE A 60 16.10 4.96 -11.85
C PHE A 60 16.94 3.71 -12.08
N ARG A 61 16.46 2.59 -11.57
CA ARG A 61 17.01 1.25 -11.84
C ARG A 61 15.94 0.37 -12.47
N LEU A 62 16.32 -0.32 -13.54
CA LEU A 62 15.46 -1.24 -14.29
C LEU A 62 15.88 -2.69 -14.03
N GLY A 63 14.99 -3.50 -13.45
CA GLY A 63 15.23 -4.92 -13.21
C GLY A 63 16.53 -5.22 -12.44
N ILE A 64 17.35 -6.13 -12.97
CA ILE A 64 18.60 -6.63 -12.36
C ILE A 64 19.81 -5.71 -12.66
N LEU A 65 19.61 -4.57 -13.34
CA LEU A 65 20.72 -3.66 -13.61
C LEU A 65 21.30 -3.15 -12.28
N LYS A 66 22.62 -3.30 -12.10
CA LYS A 66 23.29 -2.79 -10.89
C LYS A 66 23.34 -1.25 -10.86
N ASN A 67 23.39 -0.62 -12.03
CA ASN A 67 23.61 0.82 -12.18
C ASN A 67 22.30 1.60 -12.31
N CYS A 68 22.26 2.77 -11.69
CA CYS A 68 21.19 3.75 -11.88
C CYS A 68 21.40 4.50 -13.21
N LEU A 69 20.32 4.67 -13.98
CA LEU A 69 20.29 5.42 -15.23
C LEU A 69 19.52 6.73 -15.01
N PRO A 70 19.89 7.84 -15.66
CA PRO A 70 19.09 9.07 -15.59
C PRO A 70 17.73 8.85 -16.25
N TRP A 71 16.70 9.58 -15.81
CA TRP A 71 15.41 9.61 -16.48
C TRP A 71 15.57 9.93 -17.97
N LEU A 72 14.82 9.23 -18.81
CA LEU A 72 14.86 9.40 -20.26
C LEU A 72 14.36 10.80 -20.65
N SER A 73 15.11 11.44 -21.54
CA SER A 73 14.71 12.69 -22.17
C SER A 73 13.59 12.48 -23.19
N CYS A 74 12.94 13.57 -23.59
CA CYS A 74 11.91 13.52 -24.63
C CYS A 74 12.43 12.91 -25.94
N GLU A 75 13.64 13.27 -26.37
CA GLU A 75 14.27 12.71 -27.58
C GLU A 75 14.49 11.20 -27.47
N ALA A 76 14.99 10.73 -26.33
CA ALA A 76 15.19 9.30 -26.08
C ALA A 76 13.85 8.55 -26.08
N MET A 77 12.81 9.10 -25.45
CA MET A 77 11.48 8.52 -25.45
C MET A 77 10.90 8.42 -26.87
N LYS A 78 10.98 9.50 -27.66
CA LYS A 78 10.50 9.55 -29.05
C LYS A 78 11.19 8.52 -29.95
N ARG A 79 12.50 8.30 -29.74
CA ARG A 79 13.32 7.42 -30.58
C ARG A 79 13.28 5.95 -30.15
N GLU A 80 13.26 5.68 -28.84
CA GLU A 80 13.55 4.36 -28.28
C GLU A 80 12.33 3.65 -27.68
N VAL A 81 11.24 4.37 -27.37
CA VAL A 81 10.03 3.77 -26.77
C VAL A 81 9.04 3.40 -27.88
N ARG A 82 8.73 2.11 -27.98
CA ARG A 82 7.73 1.60 -28.94
C ARG A 82 6.39 1.38 -28.23
N LYS A 83 5.36 2.13 -28.62
CA LYS A 83 3.98 1.89 -28.17
C LYS A 83 3.49 0.55 -28.70
N LEU A 84 2.84 -0.25 -27.84
CA LEU A 84 2.30 -1.56 -28.24
C LEU A 84 0.77 -1.59 -28.17
N LYS A 85 0.20 -1.52 -26.97
CA LYS A 85 -1.24 -1.74 -26.75
C LYS A 85 -1.78 -0.75 -25.72
N LEU A 86 -2.96 -0.19 -25.95
CA LEU A 86 -3.72 0.54 -24.94
C LEU A 86 -4.14 -0.41 -23.81
N VAL A 87 -3.77 -0.10 -22.57
CA VAL A 87 -4.04 -0.93 -21.38
C VAL A 87 -4.86 -0.23 -20.31
N GLY A 88 -5.01 1.08 -20.41
CA GLY A 88 -5.86 1.86 -19.53
C GLY A 88 -6.24 3.19 -20.16
N GLU A 89 -7.37 3.71 -19.73
CA GLU A 89 -7.79 5.07 -19.98
C GLU A 89 -8.10 5.66 -18.59
N GLY A 90 -7.74 6.91 -18.37
CA GLY A 90 -7.84 7.56 -17.07
C GLY A 90 -8.34 9.00 -17.17
N ALA A 91 -9.05 9.43 -16.14
CA ALA A 91 -9.43 10.83 -15.94
C ALA A 91 -8.32 11.61 -15.22
N VAL A 92 -7.60 12.46 -15.94
CA VAL A 92 -6.96 13.64 -15.34
C VAL A 92 -8.08 14.50 -14.78
N LYS A 93 -8.16 14.52 -13.46
CA LYS A 93 -9.24 15.19 -12.75
C LYS A 93 -8.98 16.67 -12.76
N ARG A 94 -9.62 17.33 -13.72
CA ARG A 94 -9.80 18.77 -13.84
C ARG A 94 -9.76 19.43 -12.46
N GLY A 95 -8.65 20.10 -12.15
CA GLY A 95 -8.49 21.00 -11.01
C GLY A 95 -9.50 22.13 -11.13
N SER A 96 -10.74 21.84 -10.78
CA SER A 96 -11.89 22.71 -10.54
C SER A 96 -11.73 24.18 -10.94
N ARG A 97 -11.64 24.40 -12.25
CA ARG A 97 -12.11 25.61 -12.88
C ARG A 97 -13.07 25.21 -13.98
N GLN A 98 -14.35 25.47 -13.68
CA GLN A 98 -15.40 25.82 -14.63
C GLN A 98 -15.72 24.80 -15.74
N LEU A 99 -16.89 24.16 -15.63
CA LEU A 99 -17.95 24.21 -16.64
C LEU A 99 -19.21 23.52 -16.10
N THR A 100 -20.22 24.35 -15.86
CA THR A 100 -21.67 24.10 -15.97
C THR A 100 -22.16 22.66 -15.96
N SER A 101 -22.89 22.31 -14.89
CA SER A 101 -24.07 21.44 -14.89
C SER A 101 -24.08 20.27 -15.88
N PHE A 102 -23.46 19.15 -15.53
CA PHE A 102 -23.91 17.87 -16.07
C PHE A 102 -24.00 16.82 -14.96
N SER A 103 -25.21 16.26 -14.89
CA SER A 103 -25.65 15.20 -14.01
C SER A 103 -24.66 14.04 -13.97
N SER A 104 -24.48 13.50 -12.78
CA SER A 104 -23.84 12.24 -12.45
C SER A 104 -24.55 11.07 -13.14
N SER A 105 -24.24 10.83 -14.41
CA SER A 105 -24.51 9.58 -15.11
C SER A 105 -23.63 9.46 -16.34
N ILE A 106 -22.69 8.51 -16.29
CA ILE A 106 -21.96 7.96 -17.44
C ILE A 106 -21.08 8.99 -18.17
N LEU A 107 -19.84 9.16 -17.70
CA LEU A 107 -18.78 9.68 -18.58
C LEU A 107 -18.61 8.71 -19.74
N SER A 108 -18.93 9.16 -20.95
CA SER A 108 -18.74 8.42 -22.20
C SER A 108 -17.27 7.99 -22.34
N PRO A 109 -16.96 6.78 -22.88
CA PRO A 109 -15.59 6.33 -23.15
C PRO A 109 -14.73 7.32 -23.94
N GLN A 110 -15.37 8.21 -24.72
CA GLN A 110 -14.68 9.24 -25.52
C GLN A 110 -14.18 10.46 -24.72
N GLN A 111 -14.34 10.47 -23.40
CA GLN A 111 -14.02 11.63 -22.57
C GLN A 111 -12.80 11.46 -21.66
N GLN A 112 -12.05 10.37 -21.77
CA GLN A 112 -10.88 10.09 -20.95
C GLN A 112 -9.63 10.85 -21.45
N PRO A 113 -9.06 11.77 -20.66
CA PRO A 113 -7.97 12.67 -21.06
C PRO A 113 -6.56 12.07 -21.00
N CYS A 114 -6.35 10.91 -20.36
CA CYS A 114 -5.04 10.24 -20.35
C CYS A 114 -5.20 8.81 -20.85
N GLU A 115 -4.39 8.45 -21.84
CA GLU A 115 -4.29 7.09 -22.35
C GLU A 115 -3.00 6.44 -21.81
N VAL A 116 -3.11 5.21 -21.31
CA VAL A 116 -1.98 4.44 -20.79
C VAL A 116 -1.70 3.29 -21.75
N PHE A 117 -0.53 3.32 -22.36
CA PHE A 117 -0.06 2.31 -23.30
C PHE A 117 0.97 1.39 -22.67
N LEU A 118 0.75 0.08 -22.75
CA LEU A 118 1.84 -0.88 -22.69
C LEU A 118 2.78 -0.58 -23.85
N SER A 119 4.03 -0.35 -23.51
CA SER A 119 5.10 0.02 -24.42
C SER A 119 6.34 -0.82 -24.15
N GLU A 120 7.35 -0.69 -24.99
CA GLU A 120 8.60 -1.41 -24.87
C GLU A 120 9.78 -0.47 -25.06
N TRP A 121 10.77 -0.58 -24.18
CA TRP A 121 12.03 0.15 -24.24
C TRP A 121 13.17 -0.80 -23.89
N LYS A 122 14.13 -0.99 -24.81
CA LYS A 122 15.26 -1.92 -24.67
C LYS A 122 14.83 -3.30 -24.15
N GLU A 123 13.83 -3.91 -24.80
CA GLU A 123 13.24 -5.22 -24.45
C GLU A 123 12.50 -5.28 -23.10
N ASN A 124 12.44 -4.17 -22.36
CA ASN A 124 11.69 -4.08 -21.11
C ASN A 124 10.29 -3.54 -21.36
N LYS A 125 9.30 -4.11 -20.66
CA LYS A 125 7.92 -3.60 -20.69
C LYS A 125 7.82 -2.37 -19.79
N VAL A 126 7.23 -1.31 -20.34
CA VAL A 126 7.09 0.01 -19.71
C VAL A 126 5.68 0.54 -19.95
N ALA A 127 5.20 1.39 -19.05
CA ALA A 127 3.91 2.06 -19.19
C ALA A 127 4.15 3.47 -19.69
N LEU A 128 3.51 3.85 -20.80
CA LEU A 128 3.55 5.20 -21.34
C LEU A 128 2.18 5.85 -21.17
N SER A 129 2.09 6.81 -20.27
CA SER A 129 0.92 7.65 -20.07
C SER A 129 1.03 8.87 -20.96
N GLN A 130 -0.01 9.15 -21.74
CA GLN A 130 -0.07 10.32 -22.62
C GLN A 130 -1.36 11.09 -22.41
N LEU A 131 -1.24 12.41 -22.20
CA LEU A 131 -2.39 13.31 -22.18
C LEU A 131 -2.92 13.50 -23.61
N THR A 132 -4.21 13.23 -23.81
CA THR A 132 -4.92 13.40 -25.08
C THR A 132 -5.69 14.72 -25.15
N LYS A 133 -5.92 15.36 -24.01
CA LYS A 133 -6.70 16.61 -23.90
C LYS A 133 -5.85 17.76 -23.31
N PRO A 134 -5.45 18.74 -24.14
CA PRO A 134 -4.63 19.87 -23.68
C PRO A 134 -5.25 20.72 -22.55
N GLN A 135 -6.59 20.70 -22.38
CA GLN A 135 -7.25 21.49 -21.33
C GLN A 135 -6.96 21.00 -19.90
N LEU A 136 -6.19 19.92 -19.76
CA LEU A 136 -5.84 19.28 -18.49
C LEU A 136 -4.32 19.26 -18.28
N GLU A 137 -3.61 20.13 -19.01
CA GLU A 137 -2.16 20.32 -18.92
C GLU A 137 -1.72 20.67 -17.49
N GLU A 138 -2.38 21.62 -16.82
CA GLU A 138 -1.99 22.03 -15.46
C GLU A 138 -2.02 20.86 -14.46
N ASP A 139 -3.08 20.05 -14.52
CA ASP A 139 -3.25 18.89 -13.66
C ASP A 139 -2.19 17.81 -13.98
N PHE A 140 -1.92 17.57 -15.27
CA PHE A 140 -0.88 16.64 -15.70
C PHE A 140 0.51 17.06 -15.23
N ILE A 141 0.85 18.35 -15.37
CA ILE A 141 2.14 18.90 -14.91
C ILE A 141 2.26 18.79 -13.40
N HIS A 142 1.18 19.06 -12.65
CA HIS A 142 1.16 18.88 -11.20
C HIS A 142 1.41 17.41 -10.80
N GLY A 143 0.69 16.47 -11.42
CA GLY A 143 0.87 15.03 -11.19
C GLY A 143 2.30 14.57 -11.49
N LEU A 144 2.89 15.04 -12.60
CA LEU A 144 4.29 14.78 -12.95
C LEU A 144 5.27 15.36 -11.91
N GLN A 145 5.03 16.56 -11.40
CA GLN A 145 5.85 17.15 -10.33
C GLN A 145 5.78 16.32 -9.04
N MET A 146 4.59 15.85 -8.66
CA MET A 146 4.42 14.97 -7.50
C MET A 146 5.14 13.63 -7.73
N LEU A 147 4.97 13.02 -8.90
CA LEU A 147 5.63 11.77 -9.25
C LEU A 147 7.16 11.86 -9.21
N LYS A 148 7.73 12.98 -9.70
CA LYS A 148 9.18 13.26 -9.65
C LYS A 148 9.66 13.39 -8.21
N SER A 149 8.95 14.18 -7.41
CA SER A 149 9.40 14.58 -6.07
C SER A 149 9.16 13.50 -5.01
N LEU A 150 8.20 12.60 -5.23
CA LEU A 150 7.81 11.51 -4.33
C LEU A 150 8.42 10.15 -4.70
N GLN A 151 9.37 10.10 -5.65
CA GLN A 151 10.04 8.84 -6.00
C GLN A 151 10.61 8.15 -4.77
N SER A 152 10.13 6.94 -4.53
CA SER A 152 10.48 6.08 -3.40
C SER A 152 10.04 4.66 -3.71
N LYS A 153 10.25 3.71 -2.79
CA LYS A 153 9.72 2.35 -2.93
C LYS A 153 8.18 2.27 -2.92
N TYR A 154 7.52 3.34 -2.47
CA TYR A 154 6.06 3.42 -2.33
C TYR A 154 5.36 3.91 -3.59
N VAL A 155 6.09 4.57 -4.48
CA VAL A 155 5.56 5.21 -5.69
C VAL A 155 6.00 4.44 -6.92
N VAL A 156 5.14 4.37 -7.94
CA VAL A 156 5.49 3.78 -9.23
C VAL A 156 6.78 4.43 -9.77
N LYS A 157 7.69 3.59 -10.25
CA LYS A 157 9.00 4.04 -10.66
C LYS A 157 8.91 4.85 -11.95
N LEU A 158 9.44 6.07 -11.92
CA LEU A 158 9.54 6.95 -13.08
C LEU A 158 10.79 6.62 -13.91
N PHE A 159 10.61 6.38 -15.21
CA PHE A 159 11.70 6.13 -16.16
C PHE A 159 12.01 7.32 -17.04
N GLY A 160 11.06 8.21 -17.29
CA GLY A 160 11.26 9.37 -18.15
C GLY A 160 9.98 10.18 -18.32
N TYR A 161 10.11 11.37 -18.88
CA TYR A 161 8.97 12.21 -19.21
C TYR A 161 9.30 13.15 -20.38
N CYS A 162 8.26 13.62 -21.06
CA CYS A 162 8.33 14.69 -22.04
C CYS A 162 7.18 15.66 -21.79
N GLU A 163 7.49 16.83 -21.21
CA GLU A 163 6.49 17.87 -20.93
C GLU A 163 5.90 18.43 -22.24
N GLU A 164 6.71 18.60 -23.29
CA GLU A 164 6.28 19.11 -24.62
C GLU A 164 5.20 18.27 -25.30
N GLU A 165 5.17 16.96 -25.03
CA GLU A 165 4.23 16.01 -25.63
C GLU A 165 3.28 15.40 -24.60
N PHE A 166 3.33 15.91 -23.36
CA PHE A 166 2.58 15.41 -22.21
C PHE A 166 2.67 13.88 -22.06
N MET A 167 3.90 13.36 -22.09
CA MET A 167 4.18 11.93 -21.93
C MET A 167 4.93 11.64 -20.63
N VAL A 168 4.52 10.59 -19.92
CA VAL A 168 5.21 10.04 -18.75
C VAL A 168 5.49 8.56 -18.98
N LEU A 169 6.71 8.13 -18.70
CA LEU A 169 7.13 6.74 -18.82
C LEU A 169 7.41 6.15 -17.43
N THR A 170 6.69 5.11 -17.05
CA THR A 170 6.83 4.43 -15.76
C THR A 170 7.07 2.93 -15.91
N GLU A 171 7.43 2.29 -14.80
CA GLU A 171 7.50 0.83 -14.71
C GLU A 171 6.12 0.20 -14.99
N TYR A 172 6.11 -0.80 -15.88
CA TYR A 172 4.88 -1.53 -16.19
C TYR A 172 4.64 -2.64 -15.18
N HIS A 173 3.46 -2.61 -14.55
CA HIS A 173 3.01 -3.65 -13.64
C HIS A 173 1.89 -4.48 -14.29
N PRO A 174 2.14 -5.75 -14.68
CA PRO A 174 1.21 -6.55 -15.48
C PRO A 174 -0.07 -6.97 -14.76
N PHE A 175 -0.11 -6.88 -13.42
CA PHE A 175 -1.33 -7.13 -12.65
C PHE A 175 -2.26 -5.90 -12.61
N GLY A 176 -1.75 -4.73 -13.02
CA GLY A 176 -2.53 -3.50 -13.13
C GLY A 176 -3.00 -2.98 -11.77
N SER A 177 -4.19 -2.39 -11.75
CA SER A 177 -4.81 -1.81 -10.55
C SER A 177 -5.04 -2.86 -9.46
N LEU A 178 -5.00 -2.43 -8.19
CA LEU A 178 -5.42 -3.26 -7.05
C LEU A 178 -6.87 -3.78 -7.15
N ASN A 179 -7.73 -3.16 -7.96
CA ASN A 179 -9.06 -3.69 -8.25
C ASN A 179 -9.01 -5.15 -8.77
N ASN A 180 -7.95 -5.49 -9.50
CA ASN A 180 -7.77 -6.82 -10.07
C ASN A 180 -7.25 -7.86 -9.06
N LEU A 181 -6.99 -7.48 -7.80
CA LEU A 181 -6.31 -8.33 -6.83
C LEU A 181 -6.92 -9.72 -6.71
N ASN A 182 -8.25 -9.78 -6.52
CA ASN A 182 -8.95 -11.05 -6.33
C ASN A 182 -8.92 -11.89 -7.60
N ASP A 183 -9.11 -11.28 -8.76
CA ASP A 183 -9.03 -11.98 -10.05
C ASP A 183 -7.64 -12.59 -10.27
N ILE A 184 -6.58 -11.83 -9.98
CA ILE A 184 -5.19 -12.28 -10.09
C ILE A 184 -4.90 -13.42 -9.12
N LEU A 185 -5.26 -13.28 -7.83
CA LEU A 185 -5.00 -14.30 -6.81
C LEU A 185 -5.84 -15.57 -6.98
N ASN A 186 -6.97 -15.50 -7.70
CA ASN A 186 -7.79 -16.66 -8.04
C ASN A 186 -7.27 -17.45 -9.25
N LEU A 187 -6.33 -16.89 -10.03
CA LEU A 187 -5.70 -17.62 -11.13
C LEU A 187 -4.93 -18.85 -10.58
N PRO A 188 -5.02 -20.02 -11.24
CA PRO A 188 -4.32 -21.23 -10.79
C PRO A 188 -2.83 -21.04 -10.54
N LYS A 189 -2.19 -20.17 -11.33
CA LYS A 189 -0.78 -19.82 -11.22
C LYS A 189 -0.41 -19.15 -9.89
N TYR A 190 -1.31 -18.34 -9.32
CA TYR A 190 -1.05 -17.51 -8.13
C TYR A 190 -1.83 -17.97 -6.89
N LYS A 191 -2.58 -19.08 -6.99
CA LYS A 191 -3.39 -19.62 -5.90
C LYS A 191 -2.58 -19.87 -4.62
N ASN A 192 -1.32 -20.31 -4.73
CA ASN A 192 -0.44 -20.52 -3.57
C ASN A 192 -0.01 -19.21 -2.88
N SER A 193 -0.06 -18.09 -3.60
CA SER A 193 0.18 -16.76 -3.05
C SER A 193 -1.07 -16.15 -2.40
N ASN A 194 -2.24 -16.74 -2.62
CA ASN A 194 -3.53 -16.27 -2.09
C ASN A 194 -3.74 -16.72 -0.63
N THR A 195 -2.90 -16.20 0.28
CA THR A 195 -2.92 -16.53 1.71
C THR A 195 -3.23 -15.28 2.53
N TRP A 196 -3.78 -15.45 3.73
CA TRP A 196 -3.99 -14.33 4.66
C TRP A 196 -2.69 -13.56 4.93
N TYR A 197 -1.55 -14.27 4.97
CA TYR A 197 -0.24 -13.66 5.22
C TYR A 197 0.14 -12.67 4.12
N ASN A 198 0.14 -13.11 2.85
CA ASN A 198 0.48 -12.23 1.74
C ASN A 198 -0.53 -11.10 1.57
N ARG A 199 -1.82 -11.39 1.78
CA ARG A 199 -2.87 -10.37 1.74
C ARG A 199 -2.73 -9.31 2.83
N PHE A 200 -2.31 -9.73 4.03
CA PHE A 200 -2.05 -8.79 5.11
C PHE A 200 -0.78 -7.97 4.87
N LEU A 201 0.23 -8.53 4.19
CA LEU A 201 1.38 -7.76 3.71
C LEU A 201 0.97 -6.66 2.72
N LEU A 202 0.01 -6.92 1.81
CA LEU A 202 -0.53 -5.87 0.93
C LEU A 202 -1.22 -4.75 1.71
N ALA A 203 -1.94 -5.08 2.78
CA ALA A 203 -2.54 -4.07 3.67
C ALA A 203 -1.46 -3.25 4.40
N ILE A 204 -0.36 -3.89 4.81
CA ILE A 204 0.80 -3.20 5.39
C ILE A 204 1.48 -2.28 4.37
N ASP A 205 1.62 -2.70 3.11
CA ASP A 205 2.16 -1.85 2.05
C ASP A 205 1.27 -0.61 1.84
N TYR A 206 -0.05 -0.80 1.75
CA TYR A 206 -1.00 0.31 1.64
C TYR A 206 -0.86 1.32 2.78
N VAL A 207 -0.88 0.86 4.04
CA VAL A 207 -0.72 1.77 5.20
C VAL A 207 0.67 2.41 5.22
N SER A 208 1.70 1.70 4.75
CA SER A 208 3.05 2.28 4.60
C SER A 208 3.08 3.42 3.58
N ILE A 209 2.33 3.32 2.48
CA ILE A 209 2.18 4.40 1.50
C ILE A 209 1.46 5.60 2.13
N ILE A 210 0.35 5.38 2.84
CA ILE A 210 -0.36 6.46 3.54
C ILE A 210 0.56 7.17 4.54
N HIS A 211 1.31 6.38 5.34
CA HIS A 211 2.31 6.93 6.25
C HIS A 211 3.38 7.76 5.53
N TYR A 212 3.88 7.27 4.39
CA TYR A 212 4.85 8.00 3.57
C TYR A 212 4.29 9.32 3.04
N LEU A 213 3.05 9.35 2.54
CA LEU A 213 2.40 10.57 2.05
C LEU A 213 2.19 11.58 3.19
N HIS A 214 1.81 11.11 4.38
CA HIS A 214 1.59 11.97 5.55
C HIS A 214 2.88 12.57 6.12
N ASN A 215 4.03 11.92 5.84
CA ASN A 215 5.36 12.29 6.34
C ASN A 215 6.36 12.53 5.21
N SER A 216 5.88 12.98 4.05
CA SER A 216 6.73 13.26 2.90
C SER A 216 7.69 14.42 3.21
N PRO A 217 8.91 14.44 2.62
CA PRO A 217 9.83 15.56 2.78
C PRO A 217 9.25 16.91 2.31
N LEU A 218 8.20 16.91 1.49
CA LEU A 218 7.51 18.12 1.04
C LEU A 218 6.37 18.56 1.98
N GLY A 219 6.04 17.72 2.97
CA GLY A 219 5.00 17.93 3.98
C GLY A 219 3.90 16.87 3.94
N THR A 220 2.77 17.14 4.58
CA THR A 220 1.68 16.16 4.75
C THR A 220 0.73 16.21 3.56
N PHE A 221 0.75 15.19 2.71
CA PHE A 221 -0.19 15.05 1.60
C PHE A 221 -1.41 14.21 1.97
N VAL A 222 -2.54 14.54 1.37
CA VAL A 222 -3.80 13.79 1.53
C VAL A 222 -4.19 13.13 0.21
N MET A 223 -4.53 11.84 0.23
CA MET A 223 -4.94 11.13 -0.99
C MET A 223 -6.38 11.46 -1.34
N CYS A 224 -6.62 12.57 -2.04
CA CYS A 224 -7.98 13.08 -2.24
C CYS A 224 -8.80 12.33 -3.29
N ASP A 225 -8.15 11.59 -4.18
CA ASP A 225 -8.85 10.83 -5.20
C ASP A 225 -9.35 9.45 -4.69
N SER A 226 -10.23 9.50 -3.70
CA SER A 226 -10.57 8.37 -2.83
C SER A 226 -12.03 8.40 -2.34
N SER A 227 -12.98 8.65 -3.24
CA SER A 227 -14.41 8.80 -2.94
C SER A 227 -15.11 7.50 -2.54
N ASP A 228 -14.65 6.37 -3.08
CA ASP A 228 -15.20 5.04 -2.88
C ASP A 228 -14.08 4.00 -3.01
N LEU A 229 -14.38 2.74 -2.69
CA LEU A 229 -13.40 1.67 -2.65
C LEU A 229 -12.76 1.42 -4.03
N ASP A 230 -13.57 1.28 -5.08
CA ASP A 230 -13.09 1.02 -6.44
C ASP A 230 -12.18 2.16 -6.92
N LYS A 231 -12.56 3.40 -6.58
CA LYS A 231 -11.77 4.56 -6.92
C LYS A 231 -10.45 4.58 -6.18
N VAL A 232 -10.40 4.34 -4.87
CA VAL A 232 -9.13 4.22 -4.12
C VAL A 232 -8.23 3.17 -4.75
N LEU A 233 -8.74 1.96 -4.98
CA LEU A 233 -7.97 0.85 -5.51
C LEU A 233 -7.44 1.11 -6.94
N SER A 234 -8.13 1.95 -7.72
CA SER A 234 -7.66 2.38 -9.05
C SER A 234 -6.37 3.20 -9.02
N GLN A 235 -6.06 3.84 -7.90
CA GLN A 235 -4.90 4.74 -7.73
C GLN A 235 -3.59 3.98 -7.45
N TYR A 236 -3.70 2.70 -7.11
CA TYR A 236 -2.58 1.84 -6.74
C TYR A 236 -2.43 0.69 -7.73
N LEU A 237 -1.20 0.24 -7.92
CA LEU A 237 -0.86 -0.90 -8.76
C LEU A 237 -0.37 -2.08 -7.92
N LEU A 238 -0.67 -3.29 -8.40
CA LEU A 238 -0.12 -4.54 -7.87
C LEU A 238 1.13 -4.91 -8.66
N THR A 239 2.28 -5.01 -7.99
CA THR A 239 3.52 -5.44 -8.63
C THR A 239 3.55 -6.95 -8.88
N SER A 240 4.43 -7.41 -9.78
CA SER A 240 4.61 -8.84 -10.04
C SER A 240 5.14 -9.64 -8.85
N SER A 241 5.72 -8.96 -7.85
CA SER A 241 6.19 -9.53 -6.59
C SER A 241 5.16 -9.43 -5.46
N PHE A 242 3.92 -9.05 -5.76
CA PHE A 242 2.83 -8.85 -4.78
C PHE A 242 3.15 -7.77 -3.72
N HIS A 243 3.58 -6.61 -4.21
CA HIS A 243 3.63 -5.37 -3.43
C HIS A 243 2.64 -4.36 -3.96
N VAL A 244 2.28 -3.40 -3.11
CA VAL A 244 1.45 -2.24 -3.49
C VAL A 244 2.34 -1.02 -3.76
N VAL A 245 2.06 -0.31 -4.85
CA VAL A 245 2.65 1.02 -5.12
C VAL A 245 1.55 2.01 -5.51
N VAL A 246 1.67 3.27 -5.11
CA VAL A 246 0.78 4.34 -5.59
C VAL A 246 1.26 4.82 -6.96
N ASN A 247 0.32 5.01 -7.88
CA ASN A 247 0.56 5.42 -9.25
C ASN A 247 -0.03 6.79 -9.54
N ASP A 248 -1.30 6.98 -9.20
CA ASP A 248 -2.03 8.21 -9.46
C ASP A 248 -1.77 9.20 -8.32
N LEU A 249 -1.12 10.31 -8.63
CA LEU A 249 -0.66 11.32 -7.67
C LEU A 249 -1.18 12.72 -8.02
N ASP A 250 -2.22 12.79 -8.85
CA ASP A 250 -2.72 14.04 -9.43
C ASP A 250 -3.47 14.90 -8.38
N ALA A 251 -4.08 14.28 -7.38
CA ALA A 251 -4.89 14.95 -6.36
C ALA A 251 -4.28 14.81 -4.95
N LEU A 252 -3.11 15.42 -4.74
CA LEU A 252 -2.39 15.45 -3.47
C LEU A 252 -2.26 16.87 -2.89
N PRO A 253 -3.33 17.45 -2.33
CA PRO A 253 -3.21 18.74 -1.67
C PRO A 253 -2.37 18.62 -0.38
N LEU A 254 -1.64 19.70 -0.09
CA LEU A 254 -0.73 19.79 1.06
C LEU A 254 -1.47 20.35 2.28
N VAL A 255 -1.40 19.63 3.40
CA VAL A 255 -1.84 20.09 4.71
C VAL A 255 -0.65 20.71 5.44
N ASN A 256 -0.86 21.91 6.00
CA ASN A 256 0.09 22.53 6.92
C ASN A 256 -0.66 23.02 8.16
N LYS A 257 -0.78 22.12 9.15
CA LYS A 257 -1.45 22.40 10.43
C LYS A 257 -0.82 23.57 11.18
N SER A 258 0.51 23.71 11.13
CA SER A 258 1.23 24.80 11.81
C SER A 258 0.88 26.18 11.25
N ALA A 259 0.59 26.27 9.96
CA ALA A 259 0.15 27.49 9.28
C ALA A 259 -1.38 27.64 9.21
N GLY A 260 -2.13 26.71 9.82
CA GLY A 260 -3.60 26.65 9.72
C GLY A 260 -4.11 26.35 8.31
N GLN A 261 -3.28 25.82 7.42
CA GLN A 261 -3.66 25.45 6.06
C GLN A 261 -4.20 24.02 6.06
N LEU A 262 -5.51 23.91 5.87
CA LEU A 262 -6.24 22.66 5.71
C LEU A 262 -6.70 22.52 4.25
N ILE A 263 -7.26 21.38 3.89
CA ILE A 263 -7.58 21.02 2.50
C ILE A 263 -9.06 20.70 2.31
N LYS A 264 -9.48 20.65 1.05
CA LYS A 264 -10.73 20.03 0.59
C LYS A 264 -10.43 19.19 -0.63
N CYS A 265 -11.01 17.99 -0.71
CA CYS A 265 -10.88 17.09 -1.84
C CYS A 265 -11.90 17.43 -2.93
N GLY A 266 -11.54 18.39 -3.79
CA GLY A 266 -12.40 18.86 -4.87
C GLY A 266 -13.42 19.92 -4.42
N HIS A 267 -14.28 20.33 -5.35
CA HIS A 267 -15.22 21.45 -5.19
C HIS A 267 -16.69 21.02 -5.34
N GLN A 268 -16.93 19.72 -5.39
CA GLN A 268 -18.26 19.12 -5.44
C GLN A 268 -18.59 18.49 -4.10
N GLU A 269 -19.89 18.38 -3.80
CA GLU A 269 -20.37 17.71 -2.60
C GLU A 269 -19.99 16.22 -2.64
N LEU A 270 -19.32 15.76 -1.59
CA LEU A 270 -19.05 14.33 -1.39
C LEU A 270 -20.21 13.70 -0.60
N GLN A 271 -20.55 12.46 -0.93
CA GLN A 271 -21.67 11.73 -0.35
C GLN A 271 -21.27 10.28 -0.03
N GLY A 272 -22.09 9.61 0.79
CA GLY A 272 -21.88 8.21 1.18
C GLY A 272 -21.11 8.06 2.49
N ASN A 273 -20.80 6.80 2.84
CA ASN A 273 -20.19 6.44 4.12
C ASN A 273 -18.69 6.08 4.01
N PHE A 274 -18.17 6.00 2.77
CA PHE A 274 -16.77 5.66 2.52
C PHE A 274 -15.85 6.86 2.77
N VAL A 275 -16.24 8.05 2.31
CA VAL A 275 -15.59 9.31 2.69
C VAL A 275 -15.74 9.55 4.20
N ALA A 276 -14.79 10.28 4.79
CA ALA A 276 -14.85 10.56 6.21
C ALA A 276 -16.02 11.52 6.54
N PRO A 277 -16.63 11.44 7.73
CA PRO A 277 -17.81 12.24 8.06
C PRO A 277 -17.59 13.76 7.92
N GLU A 278 -16.39 14.25 8.21
CA GLU A 278 -15.99 15.64 8.04
C GLU A 278 -15.84 16.09 6.58
N GLN A 279 -15.84 15.15 5.63
CA GLN A 279 -15.88 15.43 4.20
C GLN A 279 -17.32 15.66 3.69
N LEU A 280 -18.33 15.38 4.50
CA LEU A 280 -19.73 15.54 4.14
C LEU A 280 -20.23 16.95 4.46
N TRP A 281 -21.21 17.42 3.68
CA TRP A 281 -21.84 18.71 3.90
C TRP A 281 -22.52 18.80 5.28
N PRO A 282 -22.07 19.71 6.18
CA PRO A 282 -22.48 19.65 7.59
C PRO A 282 -23.78 20.40 7.88
N TYR A 283 -24.33 21.17 6.93
CA TYR A 283 -25.48 22.06 7.16
C TYR A 283 -26.84 21.43 6.85
N GLY A 284 -26.87 20.10 6.64
CA GLY A 284 -28.08 19.35 6.37
C GLY A 284 -28.72 19.65 5.01
N LYS A 285 -29.90 19.06 4.76
CA LYS A 285 -30.58 19.11 3.46
C LYS A 285 -31.26 20.45 3.15
N THR A 286 -31.45 21.31 4.14
CA THR A 286 -32.13 22.61 3.99
C THR A 286 -31.24 23.67 3.38
N THR A 287 -29.91 23.52 3.49
CA THR A 287 -28.94 24.46 2.94
C THR A 287 -28.29 23.82 1.72
N PRO A 288 -28.45 24.37 0.49
CA PRO A 288 -27.78 23.86 -0.69
C PRO A 288 -26.26 23.87 -0.52
N PHE A 289 -25.58 22.88 -1.08
CA PHE A 289 -24.13 22.81 -1.05
C PHE A 289 -23.50 24.07 -1.67
N ALA A 290 -22.55 24.65 -0.95
CA ALA A 290 -21.70 25.72 -1.44
C ALA A 290 -20.25 25.45 -1.01
N ASP A 291 -19.35 25.29 -1.98
CA ASP A 291 -17.95 24.96 -1.73
C ASP A 291 -17.25 25.97 -0.80
N SER A 292 -17.59 27.25 -0.90
CA SER A 292 -17.05 28.31 -0.04
C SER A 292 -17.44 28.19 1.43
N LEU A 293 -18.51 27.45 1.72
CA LEU A 293 -19.00 27.21 3.08
C LEU A 293 -18.57 25.84 3.60
N MET A 294 -18.05 24.95 2.75
CA MET A 294 -17.57 23.64 3.17
C MET A 294 -16.36 23.81 4.09
N PRO A 295 -16.40 23.34 5.35
CA PRO A 295 -15.24 23.40 6.23
C PRO A 295 -14.10 22.54 5.67
N PRO A 296 -12.85 23.01 5.73
CA PRO A 296 -11.71 22.21 5.31
C PRO A 296 -11.37 21.16 6.38
N TYR A 297 -10.65 20.13 5.97
CA TYR A 297 -10.24 18.98 6.77
C TYR A 297 -8.75 18.64 6.54
N ASP A 298 -8.26 17.59 7.17
CA ASP A 298 -6.85 17.20 7.17
C ASP A 298 -6.62 15.74 6.73
N GLU A 299 -5.41 15.23 6.92
CA GLU A 299 -5.00 13.88 6.49
C GLU A 299 -5.74 12.74 7.21
N MET A 300 -6.49 13.05 8.28
CA MET A 300 -7.26 12.05 9.01
C MET A 300 -8.37 11.43 8.14
N THR A 301 -8.73 12.06 7.02
CA THR A 301 -9.64 11.46 6.03
C THR A 301 -9.08 10.20 5.39
N ASP A 302 -7.75 10.08 5.26
CA ASP A 302 -7.12 8.86 4.72
C ASP A 302 -7.17 7.75 5.77
N ILE A 303 -6.94 8.09 7.05
CA ILE A 303 -7.00 7.14 8.18
C ILE A 303 -8.39 6.49 8.27
N TRP A 304 -9.45 7.29 8.09
CA TRP A 304 -10.83 6.81 8.07
C TRP A 304 -11.05 5.64 7.09
N LYS A 305 -10.36 5.66 5.94
CA LYS A 305 -10.54 4.71 4.83
C LYS A 305 -9.68 3.46 4.96
N ILE A 306 -8.68 3.46 5.86
CA ILE A 306 -7.77 2.32 6.05
C ILE A 306 -8.50 1.00 6.32
N PRO A 307 -9.51 0.93 7.22
CA PRO A 307 -10.20 -0.33 7.51
C PRO A 307 -10.86 -0.96 6.28
N ASP A 308 -11.56 -0.16 5.46
CA ASP A 308 -12.28 -0.66 4.27
C ASP A 308 -11.31 -1.22 3.23
N VAL A 309 -10.22 -0.50 2.94
CA VAL A 309 -9.18 -0.97 2.02
C VAL A 309 -8.49 -2.21 2.57
N SER A 310 -8.16 -2.23 3.86
CA SER A 310 -7.52 -3.39 4.50
C SER A 310 -8.42 -4.63 4.46
N ASN A 311 -9.73 -4.46 4.68
CA ASN A 311 -10.70 -5.55 4.61
C ASN A 311 -10.83 -6.12 3.20
N PHE A 312 -10.82 -5.26 2.17
CA PHE A 312 -10.78 -5.69 0.78
C PHE A 312 -9.51 -6.50 0.48
N LEU A 313 -8.34 -6.01 0.90
CA LEU A 313 -7.06 -6.67 0.66
C LEU A 313 -7.00 -8.04 1.34
N LEU A 314 -7.46 -8.14 2.59
CA LEU A 314 -7.56 -9.41 3.34
C LEU A 314 -8.48 -10.44 2.66
N GLY A 315 -9.55 -10.00 2.00
CA GLY A 315 -10.47 -10.88 1.27
C GLY A 315 -11.06 -12.01 2.12
N GLU A 316 -11.65 -13.02 1.48
CA GLU A 316 -12.26 -14.16 2.19
C GLU A 316 -11.43 -15.43 1.98
N VAL A 317 -10.27 -15.49 2.62
CA VAL A 317 -9.41 -16.69 2.66
C VAL A 317 -9.23 -17.21 4.08
N ASP A 318 -8.89 -18.49 4.23
CA ASP A 318 -8.62 -19.10 5.53
C ASP A 318 -7.61 -18.28 6.34
N GLY A 319 -8.02 -17.87 7.55
CA GLY A 319 -7.24 -17.01 8.45
C GLY A 319 -7.57 -15.51 8.38
N SER A 320 -8.32 -15.04 7.39
CA SER A 320 -8.66 -13.60 7.26
C SER A 320 -9.48 -13.09 8.43
N ASP A 321 -10.45 -13.86 8.91
CA ASP A 321 -11.28 -13.49 10.06
C ASP A 321 -10.49 -13.40 11.36
N LEU A 322 -9.45 -14.24 11.51
CA LEU A 322 -8.54 -14.15 12.65
C LEU A 322 -7.75 -12.84 12.59
N VAL A 323 -7.23 -12.46 11.41
CA VAL A 323 -6.54 -11.18 11.24
C VAL A 323 -7.50 -10.02 11.55
N ARG A 324 -8.73 -10.03 11.00
CA ARG A 324 -9.77 -9.01 11.28
C ARG A 324 -10.08 -8.89 12.77
N PHE A 325 -10.18 -10.02 13.47
CA PHE A 325 -10.39 -10.03 14.91
C PHE A 325 -9.28 -9.28 15.65
N HIS A 326 -8.02 -9.52 15.30
CA HIS A 326 -6.89 -8.79 15.90
C HIS A 326 -6.82 -7.31 15.49
N LEU A 327 -7.34 -6.97 14.31
CA LEU A 327 -7.39 -5.59 13.80
C LEU A 327 -8.58 -4.77 14.32
N PHE A 328 -9.54 -5.42 15.00
CA PHE A 328 -10.81 -4.79 15.37
C PHE A 328 -10.63 -3.45 16.10
N ASP A 329 -9.83 -3.43 17.18
CA ASP A 329 -9.66 -2.22 18.00
C ASP A 329 -9.03 -1.06 17.22
N ILE A 330 -8.01 -1.33 16.40
CA ILE A 330 -7.35 -0.29 15.60
C ILE A 330 -8.25 0.19 14.45
N HIS A 331 -9.06 -0.70 13.86
CA HIS A 331 -10.04 -0.32 12.84
C HIS A 331 -11.17 0.54 13.42
N VAL A 332 -11.67 0.20 14.62
CA VAL A 332 -12.64 1.03 15.34
C VAL A 332 -12.04 2.40 15.67
N ALA A 333 -10.78 2.46 16.08
CA ALA A 333 -10.10 3.73 16.33
C ALA A 333 -9.97 4.60 15.06
N CYS A 334 -9.71 3.99 13.90
CA CYS A 334 -9.71 4.70 12.61
C CYS A 334 -11.07 5.30 12.24
N LYS A 335 -12.16 4.75 12.77
CA LYS A 335 -13.55 5.21 12.55
C LYS A 335 -14.06 6.21 13.60
N LYS A 336 -13.18 6.80 14.42
CA LYS A 336 -13.54 7.85 15.39
C LYS A 336 -13.57 9.25 14.76
N SER A 337 -13.83 10.26 15.59
CA SER A 337 -13.65 11.67 15.22
C SER A 337 -12.19 11.97 14.82
N PRO A 338 -11.92 12.93 13.93
CA PRO A 338 -10.57 13.16 13.39
C PRO A 338 -9.47 13.31 14.46
N ALA A 339 -9.76 14.02 15.55
CA ALA A 339 -8.80 14.24 16.63
C ALA A 339 -8.47 12.99 17.47
N GLU A 340 -9.32 11.95 17.41
CA GLU A 340 -9.14 10.69 18.14
C GLU A 340 -8.61 9.55 17.25
N ARG A 341 -8.51 9.77 15.93
CA ARG A 341 -7.98 8.77 15.01
C ARG A 341 -6.47 8.58 15.24
N PRO A 342 -5.96 7.35 15.11
CA PRO A 342 -4.53 7.11 15.19
C PRO A 342 -3.80 7.74 13.99
N SER A 343 -2.52 8.03 14.13
CA SER A 343 -1.69 8.35 12.97
C SER A 343 -1.48 7.11 12.09
N ALA A 344 -1.14 7.31 10.81
CA ALA A 344 -0.79 6.20 9.92
C ALA A 344 0.36 5.34 10.47
N GLN A 345 1.32 5.96 11.18
CA GLN A 345 2.41 5.26 11.87
C GLN A 345 1.89 4.30 12.95
N MET A 346 0.96 4.75 13.81
CA MET A 346 0.38 3.89 14.85
C MET A 346 -0.38 2.70 14.25
N VAL A 347 -1.11 2.92 13.16
CA VAL A 347 -1.80 1.84 12.44
C VAL A 347 -0.79 0.84 11.88
N LEU A 348 0.26 1.33 11.23
CA LEU A 348 1.33 0.53 10.65
C LEU A 348 2.06 -0.32 11.70
N ASP A 349 2.43 0.27 12.83
CA ASP A 349 3.10 -0.41 13.94
C ASP A 349 2.20 -1.50 14.53
N THR A 350 0.91 -1.22 14.65
CA THR A 350 -0.08 -2.19 15.12
C THR A 350 -0.20 -3.37 14.14
N TYR A 351 -0.27 -3.10 12.84
CA TYR A 351 -0.34 -4.15 11.81
C TYR A 351 0.90 -5.05 11.85
N ARG A 352 2.10 -4.46 11.91
CA ARG A 352 3.37 -5.20 12.01
C ARG A 352 3.42 -6.06 13.28
N LYS A 353 3.00 -5.51 14.42
CA LYS A 353 2.93 -6.25 15.69
C LYS A 353 1.98 -7.46 15.59
N ILE A 354 0.81 -7.29 14.99
CA ILE A 354 -0.16 -8.37 14.79
C ILE A 354 0.41 -9.44 13.85
N LEU A 355 1.03 -9.04 12.75
CA LEU A 355 1.70 -9.95 11.83
C LEU A 355 2.75 -10.80 12.56
N ALA A 356 3.63 -10.15 13.35
CA ALA A 356 4.65 -10.83 14.14
C ALA A 356 4.06 -11.83 15.14
N SER A 357 2.94 -11.47 15.76
CA SER A 357 2.23 -12.34 16.72
C SER A 357 1.64 -13.57 16.04
N LEU A 358 0.89 -13.37 14.95
CA LEU A 358 0.22 -14.45 14.23
C LEU A 358 1.21 -15.44 13.60
N VAL A 359 2.31 -14.93 13.03
CA VAL A 359 3.38 -15.79 12.50
C VAL A 359 3.99 -16.64 13.62
N ARG A 360 4.25 -16.06 14.79
CA ARG A 360 4.79 -16.80 15.95
C ARG A 360 3.85 -17.91 16.41
N GLU A 361 2.55 -17.66 16.46
CA GLU A 361 1.54 -18.66 16.84
C GLU A 361 1.41 -19.79 15.81
N SER A 362 1.59 -19.49 14.51
CA SER A 362 1.56 -20.51 13.46
C SER A 362 2.78 -21.45 13.47
N VAL A 363 3.94 -20.95 13.91
CA VAL A 363 5.20 -21.72 13.98
C VAL A 363 5.30 -22.52 15.29
N MET A 364 4.66 -22.05 16.36
CA MET A 364 4.60 -22.71 17.66
C MET A 364 3.16 -23.12 17.97
N PRO A 365 2.64 -24.21 17.37
CA PRO A 365 1.33 -24.71 17.74
C PRO A 365 1.34 -24.99 19.24
N ARG A 366 0.49 -24.27 19.99
CA ARG A 366 0.31 -24.55 21.41
C ARG A 366 -0.10 -26.01 21.54
N THR A 367 0.73 -26.81 22.19
CA THR A 367 0.31 -28.03 22.88
C THR A 367 -0.65 -27.59 23.98
N LYS A 368 -1.90 -27.29 23.62
CA LYS A 368 -2.96 -27.13 24.62
C LYS A 368 -3.53 -28.51 24.89
N ASP A 369 -2.96 -29.07 25.95
CA ASP A 369 -3.55 -30.02 26.89
C ASP A 369 -5.00 -30.42 26.58
N MET A 370 -5.15 -31.67 26.13
CA MET A 370 -6.31 -32.47 26.46
C MET A 370 -6.17 -32.83 27.94
N LEU A 371 -6.93 -32.13 28.79
CA LEU A 371 -7.32 -32.59 30.12
C LEU A 371 -8.84 -32.64 30.18
#